data_AF-A0A957HKP9-F1
#
_entry.id   AF-A0A957HKP9-F1
#
_cell.length_a   1.000
_cell.length_b   1.000
_cell.length_c   1.000
_cell.angle_alpha   90.00
_cell.angle_beta   90.00
_cell.angle_gamma   90.00
#
_symmetry.space_group_name_H-M   'P 1'
#
loop_
_entity.id
_entity.type
_entity.pdbx_description
1 polymer ?
#
loop_
_entity_poly.entity_id
_entity_poly.type
_entity_poly.pdbx_seq_one_letter_code
_entity_poly.pdbx_strand_id
1 'polypeptide(L)'
;MARKTVGYVKMEWTCPNCGTRNPGTNAVCSNCATPQPKDVQFEQVAQEELITDEALIAKAKQGPDIHCPFCGTRNPANAVQCSSCLADLSEATARQTGQVLGAHQTKPVPDVQCPACNTMNPGTATHCTNCQTPLPKPERTQPKSIPGALPGRRQTKISPLLLIILAIVILACGAFVFLSSRTEETIGRVADVSWERTILIEGLGPVEYETWADEIPVDGVVGVCREEVRSTSAFPEPNSQEVCGTPYTIDTGTGIGEVVQDCEYLVYDDYCSYTVEEWQVVDQVS
;
A
#
# COMPACT_ATOMS: atom_id res chain seq x y z
N MET A 1 -3.29 1.33 13.19
CA MET A 1 -2.05 0.55 13.22
C MET A 1 -1.03 1.24 14.12
N ALA A 2 -0.44 0.50 15.06
CA ALA A 2 0.70 0.98 15.83
C ALA A 2 1.99 0.76 15.03
N ARG A 3 2.77 1.82 14.87
CA ARG A 3 4.10 1.74 14.26
C ARG A 3 5.11 1.26 15.30
N LYS A 4 5.83 0.18 14.98
CA LYS A 4 6.91 -0.37 15.80
C LYS A 4 8.24 -0.27 15.07
N THR A 5 9.29 0.14 15.77
CA THR A 5 10.65 0.13 15.26
C THR A 5 11.20 -1.29 15.36
N VAL A 6 11.55 -1.89 14.22
CA VAL A 6 12.24 -3.19 14.14
C VAL A 6 13.74 -3.01 14.37
N GLY A 7 14.31 -1.91 13.88
CA GLY A 7 15.72 -1.57 14.07
C GLY A 7 16.19 -0.48 13.14
N TYR A 8 17.51 -0.41 12.92
CA TYR A 8 18.13 0.58 12.04
C TYR A 8 19.04 -0.11 11.03
N VAL A 9 19.14 0.43 9.82
CA VAL A 9 19.92 -0.15 8.72
C VAL A 9 20.83 0.89 8.09
N LYS A 10 21.97 0.45 7.54
CA LYS A 10 22.85 1.35 6.77
C LYS A 10 22.18 1.69 5.44
N MET A 11 22.22 2.95 5.06
CA MET A 11 21.82 3.39 3.73
C MET A 11 23.05 3.71 2.89
N GLU A 12 22.83 4.07 1.64
CA GLU A 12 23.85 4.52 0.70
C GLU A 12 23.38 5.73 -0.10
N TRP A 13 24.30 6.38 -0.80
CA TRP A 13 23.98 7.41 -1.79
C TRP A 13 24.91 7.31 -2.99
N THR A 14 24.37 7.62 -4.16
CA THR A 14 25.12 7.60 -5.40
C THR A 14 25.66 9.00 -5.71
N CYS A 15 26.97 9.13 -5.90
CA CYS A 15 27.59 10.41 -6.23
C CYS A 15 27.19 10.85 -7.64
N PRO A 16 26.56 12.02 -7.84
CA PRO A 16 26.13 12.46 -9.16
C PRO A 16 27.30 12.86 -10.06
N ASN A 17 28.49 13.12 -9.48
CA ASN A 17 29.67 13.53 -10.25
C ASN A 17 30.42 12.34 -10.87
N CYS A 18 30.54 11.21 -10.16
CA CYS A 18 31.33 10.06 -10.62
C CYS A 18 30.60 8.71 -10.56
N GLY A 19 29.35 8.66 -10.12
CA GLY A 19 28.54 7.44 -10.04
C GLY A 19 28.92 6.49 -8.90
N THR A 20 29.93 6.81 -8.08
CA THR A 20 30.32 5.96 -6.94
C THR A 20 29.20 5.89 -5.91
N ARG A 21 28.82 4.67 -5.50
CA ARG A 21 27.94 4.41 -4.35
C ARG A 21 28.75 4.52 -3.06
N ASN A 22 28.31 5.40 -2.17
CA ASN A 22 28.97 5.69 -0.90
C ASN A 22 28.07 5.27 0.26
N PRO A 23 28.65 4.86 1.40
CA PRO A 23 27.89 4.70 2.64
C PRO A 23 27.11 5.97 2.97
N GLY A 24 25.87 5.81 3.43
CA GLY A 24 24.97 6.89 3.80
C GLY A 24 25.60 7.84 4.82
N THR A 25 26.36 7.29 5.76
CA THR A 25 27.07 8.03 6.81
C THR A 25 28.20 8.93 6.28
N ASN A 26 28.67 8.74 5.05
CA ASN A 26 29.73 9.53 4.47
C ASN A 26 29.17 10.81 3.86
N ALA A 27 29.65 11.96 4.32
CA ALA A 27 29.30 13.27 3.77
C ALA A 27 30.08 13.63 2.49
N VAL A 28 31.10 12.85 2.14
CA VAL A 28 32.02 13.10 1.03
C VAL A 28 32.18 11.81 0.23
N CYS A 29 32.24 11.93 -1.10
CA CYS A 29 32.45 10.79 -1.96
C CYS A 29 33.84 10.17 -1.73
N SER A 30 33.91 8.86 -1.50
CA SER A 30 35.16 8.15 -1.25
C SER A 30 36.09 8.06 -2.47
N ASN A 31 35.57 8.34 -3.67
CA ASN A 31 36.32 8.24 -4.92
C ASN A 31 36.78 9.62 -5.44
N CYS A 32 35.86 10.58 -5.60
CA CYS A 32 36.19 11.90 -6.17
C CYS A 32 36.29 13.03 -5.13
N ALA A 33 36.15 12.73 -3.85
CA ALA A 33 36.23 13.69 -2.74
C ALA A 33 35.24 14.87 -2.80
N THR A 34 34.24 14.85 -3.69
CA THR A 34 33.20 15.87 -3.72
C THR A 34 32.24 15.69 -2.54
N PRO A 35 31.83 16.78 -1.86
CA PRO A 35 30.81 16.70 -0.82
C PRO A 35 29.48 16.20 -1.41
N GLN A 36 28.70 15.50 -0.59
CA GLN A 36 27.35 15.08 -0.95
C GLN A 36 26.47 16.32 -1.19
N PRO A 37 25.88 16.49 -2.38
CA PRO A 37 24.96 17.59 -2.65
C PRO A 37 23.67 17.46 -1.82
N LYS A 38 23.01 18.60 -1.57
CA LYS A 38 21.81 18.71 -0.73
C LYS A 38 20.63 17.87 -1.25
N ASP A 39 20.51 17.77 -2.57
CA ASP A 39 19.36 17.14 -3.25
C ASP A 39 19.56 15.64 -3.51
N VAL A 40 20.72 15.07 -3.15
CA VAL A 40 20.95 13.64 -3.30
C VAL A 40 20.17 12.89 -2.22
N GLN A 41 19.29 11.99 -2.66
CA GLN A 41 18.52 11.13 -1.77
C GLN A 41 19.35 9.94 -1.29
N PHE A 42 19.00 9.42 -0.12
CA PHE A 42 19.52 8.13 0.29
C PHE A 42 18.75 6.99 -0.35
N GLU A 43 19.44 5.87 -0.51
CA GLU A 43 18.91 4.65 -1.07
C GLU A 43 19.15 3.50 -0.09
N GLN A 44 18.25 2.50 -0.11
CA GLN A 44 18.48 1.24 0.59
C GLN A 44 19.70 0.53 0.00
N VAL A 45 20.51 -0.13 0.81
CA VAL A 45 21.53 -1.05 0.30
C VAL A 45 20.89 -2.28 -0.33
N ALA A 46 21.63 -3.01 -1.17
CA ALA A 46 21.10 -4.19 -1.86
C ALA A 46 20.69 -5.33 -0.91
N GLN A 47 21.37 -5.44 0.23
CA GLN A 47 21.04 -6.36 1.33
C GLN A 47 21.21 -5.60 2.64
N GLU A 48 20.12 -5.49 3.39
CA GLU A 48 20.08 -4.77 4.64
C GLU A 48 20.34 -5.71 5.82
N GLU A 49 21.17 -5.24 6.75
CA GLU A 49 21.43 -5.88 8.02
C GLU A 49 21.14 -4.87 9.14
N LEU A 50 20.51 -5.35 10.21
CA LEU A 50 20.22 -4.51 11.37
C LEU A 50 21.54 -4.11 12.05
N ILE A 51 21.69 -2.81 12.26
CA ILE A 51 22.81 -2.23 12.98
C ILE A 51 22.72 -2.62 14.45
N THR A 52 23.82 -3.14 14.99
CA THR A 52 23.99 -3.43 16.43
C THR A 52 24.83 -2.39 17.16
N ASP A 53 25.49 -1.49 16.42
CA ASP A 53 26.32 -0.42 16.95
C ASP A 53 25.46 0.69 17.57
N GLU A 54 25.56 0.85 18.89
CA GLU A 54 24.80 1.84 19.65
C GLU A 54 25.11 3.29 19.25
N ALA A 55 26.34 3.60 18.83
CA ALA A 55 26.70 4.95 18.41
C ALA A 55 26.04 5.32 17.08
N LEU A 56 25.94 4.36 16.15
CA LEU A 56 25.19 4.54 14.91
C LEU A 56 23.69 4.66 15.17
N ILE A 57 23.13 3.84 16.06
CA ILE A 57 21.72 3.95 16.47
C ILE A 57 21.43 5.31 17.13
N ALA A 58 22.32 5.76 18.03
CA ALA A 58 22.20 7.07 18.66
C ALA A 58 22.25 8.20 17.62
N LYS A 59 23.14 8.09 16.62
CA LYS A 59 23.20 9.05 15.52
C LYS A 59 21.89 9.10 14.73
N ALA A 60 21.30 7.95 14.40
CA ALA A 60 20.01 7.88 13.70
C ALA A 60 18.87 8.58 14.48
N LYS A 61 18.93 8.57 15.81
CA LYS A 61 17.94 9.19 16.71
C LYS A 61 18.18 10.68 16.98
N GLN A 62 19.33 11.25 16.59
CA GLN A 62 19.68 12.66 16.85
C GLN A 62 18.93 13.65 15.95
N GLY A 63 18.18 13.16 14.97
CA GLY A 63 17.51 13.98 13.96
C GLY A 63 18.35 14.09 12.67
N PRO A 64 17.76 14.66 11.61
CA PRO A 64 18.38 14.71 10.28
C PRO A 64 19.68 15.51 10.31
N ASP A 65 20.68 15.03 9.56
CA ASP A 65 21.92 15.79 9.35
C ASP A 65 21.60 17.17 8.73
N ILE A 66 22.46 18.16 8.99
CA ILE A 66 22.33 19.55 8.54
C ILE A 66 23.38 19.89 7.49
N HIS A 67 23.04 20.73 6.51
CA HIS A 67 24.00 21.27 5.54
C HIS A 67 24.51 22.64 5.95
N CYS A 68 25.84 22.79 5.96
CA CYS A 68 26.47 24.08 6.19
C CYS A 68 26.01 25.10 5.14
N PRO A 69 25.55 26.31 5.55
CA PRO A 69 25.09 27.32 4.60
C PRO A 69 26.24 27.91 3.77
N PHE A 70 27.48 27.88 4.29
CA PHE A 70 28.65 28.46 3.66
C PHE A 70 29.32 27.55 2.62
N CYS A 71 29.61 26.30 2.99
CA CYS A 71 30.35 25.36 2.12
C CYS A 71 29.52 24.15 1.65
N GLY A 72 28.30 23.97 2.16
CA GLY A 72 27.42 22.87 1.79
C GLY A 72 27.75 21.51 2.44
N THR A 73 28.88 21.36 3.14
CA THR A 73 29.23 20.12 3.84
C THR A 73 28.11 19.68 4.78
N ARG A 74 27.79 18.39 4.76
CA ARG A 74 26.84 17.75 5.66
C ARG A 74 27.46 17.49 7.03
N ASN A 75 26.75 17.83 8.10
CA ASN A 75 27.19 17.68 9.49
C ASN A 75 26.07 17.04 10.33
N PRO A 76 26.39 16.40 11.48
CA PRO A 76 25.37 15.92 12.42
C PRO A 76 24.44 17.04 12.89
N ALA A 77 23.20 16.70 13.22
CA ALA A 77 22.15 17.65 13.63
C ALA A 77 22.55 18.57 14.80
N ASN A 78 23.38 18.07 15.72
CA ASN A 78 23.83 18.80 16.90
C ASN A 78 25.17 19.53 16.73
N ALA A 79 25.74 19.55 15.51
CA ALA A 79 27.00 20.23 15.27
C ALA A 79 26.84 21.75 15.34
N VAL A 80 27.68 22.42 16.12
CA VAL A 80 27.70 23.89 16.24
C VAL A 80 28.61 24.53 15.18
N GLN A 81 29.69 23.84 14.81
CA GLN A 81 30.65 24.29 13.80
C GLN A 81 30.77 23.27 12.67
N CYS A 82 30.96 23.77 11.45
CA CYS A 82 31.17 22.93 10.29
C CYS A 82 32.49 22.15 10.39
N SER A 83 32.42 20.83 10.24
CA SER A 83 33.59 19.95 10.24
C SER A 83 34.61 20.24 9.12
N SER A 84 34.21 20.93 8.04
CA SER A 84 35.12 21.27 6.93
C SER A 84 35.65 22.70 6.96
N CYS A 85 34.79 23.70 7.21
CA CYS A 85 35.18 25.12 7.12
C CYS A 85 35.14 25.87 8.47
N LEU A 86 34.79 25.19 9.56
CA LEU A 86 34.66 25.75 10.92
C LEU A 86 33.64 26.88 11.06
N ALA A 87 32.86 27.17 10.01
CA ALA A 87 31.80 28.15 10.06
C ALA A 87 30.69 27.73 11.02
N ASP A 88 30.01 28.73 11.58
CA ASP A 88 28.87 28.54 12.46
C ASP A 88 27.70 27.87 11.73
N LEU A 89 27.00 26.96 12.41
CA LEU A 89 25.90 26.16 11.86
C LEU A 89 24.52 26.58 12.40
N SER A 90 24.40 27.71 13.09
CA SER A 90 23.10 28.21 13.58
C SER A 90 22.08 28.44 12.46
N GLU A 91 22.55 28.82 11.27
CA GLU A 91 21.71 29.00 10.06
C GLU A 91 21.73 27.77 9.13
N ALA A 92 22.20 26.62 9.59
CA ALA A 92 22.24 25.40 8.78
C ALA A 92 20.84 24.83 8.54
N THR A 93 20.65 24.24 7.36
CA THR A 93 19.36 23.64 6.98
C THR A 93 19.40 22.14 7.18
N ALA A 94 18.40 21.60 7.90
CA ALA A 94 18.19 20.17 8.06
C ALA A 94 17.84 19.50 6.72
N ARG A 95 18.32 18.27 6.52
CA ARG A 95 17.90 17.44 5.39
C ARG A 95 16.45 17.00 5.52
N GLN A 96 15.87 16.66 4.37
CA GLN A 96 14.58 15.99 4.32
C GLN A 96 14.71 14.61 5.00
N THR A 97 13.62 14.19 5.63
CA THR A 97 13.52 12.95 6.40
C THR A 97 12.08 12.45 6.33
N GLY A 98 11.85 11.18 6.68
CA GLY A 98 10.54 10.56 6.65
C GLY A 98 10.15 9.93 5.31
N GLN A 99 11.04 9.95 4.30
CA GLN A 99 10.77 9.28 3.04
C GLN A 99 10.78 7.76 3.23
N VAL A 100 9.72 7.09 2.78
CA VAL A 100 9.64 5.63 2.73
C VAL A 100 10.42 5.13 1.50
N LEU A 101 11.50 4.38 1.72
CA LEU A 101 12.38 3.91 0.65
C LEU A 101 11.95 2.57 0.05
N GLY A 102 11.22 1.76 0.83
CA GLY A 102 10.73 0.45 0.39
C GLY A 102 10.74 -0.58 1.50
N ALA A 103 10.35 -1.81 1.15
CA ALA A 103 10.37 -2.95 2.08
C ALA A 103 11.79 -3.26 2.56
N HIS A 104 11.90 -3.79 3.79
CA HIS A 104 13.17 -4.21 4.38
C HIS A 104 13.80 -5.38 3.59
N GLN A 105 15.06 -5.23 3.20
CA GLN A 105 15.72 -6.05 2.19
C GLN A 105 16.70 -7.09 2.77
N THR A 106 16.19 -8.12 3.46
CA THR A 106 17.05 -9.14 4.11
C THR A 106 17.52 -10.27 3.21
N LYS A 107 16.90 -10.43 2.02
CA LYS A 107 17.22 -11.56 1.14
C LYS A 107 18.67 -11.47 0.66
N PRO A 108 19.37 -12.61 0.44
CA PRO A 108 20.66 -12.60 -0.24
C PRO A 108 20.55 -12.01 -1.65
N VAL A 109 21.59 -11.30 -2.09
CA VAL A 109 21.71 -10.74 -3.45
C VAL A 109 22.71 -11.60 -4.22
N PRO A 110 22.42 -12.00 -5.48
CA PRO A 110 23.37 -12.74 -6.29
C PRO A 110 24.63 -11.91 -6.58
N ASP A 111 25.73 -12.60 -6.82
CA ASP A 111 27.00 -12.00 -7.23
C ASP A 111 26.85 -11.23 -8.55
N VAL A 112 27.58 -10.13 -8.66
CA VAL A 112 27.61 -9.23 -9.82
C VAL A 112 28.94 -9.37 -10.56
N GLN A 113 28.87 -9.52 -11.87
CA GLN A 113 30.04 -9.51 -12.72
C GLN A 113 30.47 -8.06 -13.01
N CYS A 114 31.75 -7.75 -12.80
CA CYS A 114 32.28 -6.42 -13.11
C CYS A 114 32.26 -6.17 -14.62
N PRO A 115 31.64 -5.07 -15.11
CA PRO A 115 31.56 -4.77 -16.54
C PRO A 115 32.90 -4.37 -17.16
N ALA A 116 33.89 -3.98 -16.34
CA ALA A 116 35.20 -3.54 -16.83
C ALA A 116 36.22 -4.68 -16.97
N CYS A 117 36.25 -5.63 -16.03
CA CYS A 117 37.26 -6.70 -15.98
C CYS A 117 36.71 -8.12 -15.84
N ASN A 118 35.37 -8.29 -15.89
CA ASN A 118 34.68 -9.58 -15.80
C ASN A 118 34.87 -10.37 -14.50
N THR A 119 35.54 -9.81 -13.48
CA THR A 119 35.66 -10.44 -12.15
C THR A 119 34.29 -10.51 -11.46
N MET A 120 33.95 -11.65 -10.88
CA MET A 120 32.75 -11.82 -10.04
C MET A 120 32.97 -11.20 -8.66
N ASN A 121 31.99 -10.44 -8.17
CA ASN A 121 32.03 -9.80 -6.86
C ASN A 121 30.70 -10.04 -6.13
N PRO A 122 30.68 -10.02 -4.80
CA PRO A 122 29.43 -10.09 -4.04
C PRO A 122 28.43 -9.01 -4.49
N GLY A 123 27.14 -9.33 -4.55
CA GLY A 123 26.08 -8.36 -4.93
C GLY A 123 25.98 -7.15 -3.99
N THR A 124 26.56 -7.24 -2.80
CA THR A 124 26.67 -6.16 -1.81
C THR A 124 27.88 -5.25 -2.03
N ALA A 125 28.84 -5.64 -2.88
CA ALA A 125 30.04 -4.86 -3.15
C ALA A 125 29.73 -3.59 -3.94
N THR A 126 30.37 -2.47 -3.57
CA THR A 126 30.25 -1.19 -4.28
C THR A 126 31.37 -0.98 -5.30
N HIS A 127 32.49 -1.70 -5.16
CA HIS A 127 33.66 -1.61 -6.02
C HIS A 127 34.19 -3.00 -6.34
N CYS A 128 34.78 -3.16 -7.52
CA CYS A 128 35.38 -4.42 -7.92
C CYS A 128 36.64 -4.73 -7.09
N THR A 129 36.75 -5.94 -6.55
CA THR A 129 37.91 -6.40 -5.77
C THR A 129 39.23 -6.40 -6.55
N ASN A 130 39.15 -6.54 -7.89
CA ASN A 130 40.33 -6.64 -8.75
C ASN A 130 40.72 -5.29 -9.39
N CYS A 131 39.77 -4.60 -10.03
CA CYS A 131 40.05 -3.37 -10.78
C CYS A 131 39.52 -2.09 -10.13
N GLN A 132 38.89 -2.17 -8.95
CA GLN A 132 38.32 -1.05 -8.19
C GLN A 132 37.25 -0.21 -8.90
N THR A 133 36.83 -0.61 -10.11
CA THR A 133 35.75 0.07 -10.83
C THR A 133 34.44 -0.02 -10.03
N PRO A 134 33.65 1.07 -9.93
CA PRO A 134 32.34 1.04 -9.27
C PRO A 134 31.42 -0.03 -9.89
N LEU A 135 30.76 -0.80 -9.03
CA LEU A 135 29.84 -1.85 -9.44
C LEU A 135 28.40 -1.34 -9.48
N PRO A 136 27.61 -1.72 -10.51
CA PRO A 136 26.19 -1.39 -10.54
C PRO A 136 25.48 -2.10 -9.38
N LYS A 137 24.47 -1.42 -8.83
CA LYS A 137 23.58 -2.03 -7.84
C LYS A 137 22.74 -3.11 -8.53
N PRO A 138 22.68 -4.34 -8.02
CA PRO A 138 21.83 -5.37 -8.59
C PRO A 138 20.38 -4.90 -8.56
N GLU A 139 19.75 -4.82 -9.73
CA GLU A 139 18.36 -4.43 -9.85
C GLU A 139 17.49 -5.56 -9.32
N ARG A 140 16.85 -5.35 -8.16
CA ARG A 140 15.77 -6.22 -7.70
C ARG A 140 14.50 -5.79 -8.40
N THR A 141 13.81 -6.74 -8.99
CA THR A 141 12.48 -6.57 -9.57
C THR A 141 11.57 -5.92 -8.52
N GLN A 142 11.44 -4.60 -8.58
CA GLN A 142 10.35 -3.91 -7.93
C GLN A 142 9.07 -4.45 -8.55
N PRO A 143 7.99 -4.67 -7.78
CA PRO A 143 6.68 -4.87 -8.37
C PRO A 143 6.43 -3.66 -9.27
N LYS A 144 6.33 -3.93 -10.57
CA LYS A 144 6.07 -2.93 -11.60
C LYS A 144 4.84 -2.15 -11.11
N SER A 145 5.00 -0.87 -10.82
CA SER A 145 3.87 0.00 -10.54
C SER A 145 2.90 -0.15 -11.71
N ILE A 146 1.67 -0.59 -11.42
CA ILE A 146 0.63 -0.71 -12.44
C ILE A 146 0.45 0.71 -13.01
N PRO A 147 0.69 0.95 -14.30
CA PRO A 147 0.46 2.27 -14.88
C PRO A 147 -1.01 2.61 -14.72
N GLY A 148 -1.30 3.65 -13.96
CA GLY A 148 -2.63 4.21 -13.82
C GLY A 148 -3.16 4.72 -15.15
N ALA A 149 -4.46 4.51 -15.34
CA ALA A 149 -5.38 5.15 -16.28
C ALA A 149 -5.08 5.03 -17.79
N LEU A 150 -6.00 4.34 -18.47
CA LEU A 150 -6.18 4.35 -19.92
C LEU A 150 -6.30 5.80 -20.47
N PRO A 151 -5.72 6.11 -21.64
CA PRO A 151 -5.81 7.44 -22.23
C PRO A 151 -7.24 7.78 -22.63
N GLY A 152 -7.62 9.04 -22.38
CA GLY A 152 -8.93 9.61 -22.63
C GLY A 152 -9.46 9.36 -24.04
N ARG A 153 -10.76 9.07 -24.09
CA ARG A 153 -11.55 8.76 -25.29
C ARG A 153 -11.46 9.88 -26.32
N ARG A 154 -10.89 9.57 -27.48
CA ARG A 154 -10.78 10.45 -28.65
C ARG A 154 -12.18 10.79 -29.18
N GLN A 155 -12.55 12.07 -29.16
CA GLN A 155 -13.82 12.55 -29.74
C GLN A 155 -13.82 12.33 -31.26
N THR A 156 -14.68 11.44 -31.73
CA THR A 156 -14.91 11.21 -33.16
C THR A 156 -15.93 12.22 -33.70
N LYS A 157 -15.58 12.91 -34.79
CA LYS A 157 -16.50 13.80 -35.52
C LYS A 157 -17.56 12.94 -36.24
N ILE A 158 -18.83 13.11 -35.88
CA ILE A 158 -19.96 12.37 -36.46
C ILE A 158 -20.20 12.87 -37.90
N SER A 159 -20.20 11.94 -38.87
CA SER A 159 -20.43 12.20 -40.30
C SER A 159 -21.90 12.60 -40.57
N PRO A 160 -22.18 13.56 -41.47
CA PRO A 160 -23.53 14.03 -41.79
C PRO A 160 -24.44 12.92 -42.37
N LEU A 161 -23.86 11.84 -42.90
CA LEU A 161 -24.61 10.66 -43.35
C LEU A 161 -25.32 9.93 -42.20
N LEU A 162 -24.71 9.94 -41.01
CA LEU A 162 -25.22 9.23 -39.83
C LEU A 162 -26.42 9.96 -39.21
N LEU A 163 -26.48 11.29 -39.34
CA LEU A 163 -27.64 12.10 -38.96
C LEU A 163 -28.84 11.90 -39.90
N ILE A 164 -28.60 11.70 -41.20
CA ILE A 164 -29.67 11.42 -42.17
C ILE A 164 -30.27 10.03 -41.93
N ILE A 165 -29.43 9.03 -41.68
CA ILE A 165 -29.89 7.67 -41.32
C ILE A 165 -30.70 7.70 -40.03
N LEU A 166 -30.23 8.43 -39.01
CA LEU A 166 -30.95 8.59 -37.75
C LEU A 166 -32.32 9.28 -37.95
N ALA A 167 -32.40 10.31 -38.80
CA ALA A 167 -33.67 10.98 -39.10
C ALA A 167 -34.67 10.05 -39.80
N ILE A 168 -34.21 9.21 -40.73
CA ILE A 168 -35.05 8.20 -41.40
C ILE A 168 -35.52 7.14 -40.40
N VAL A 169 -34.65 6.69 -39.50
CA VAL A 169 -35.02 5.74 -38.44
C VAL A 169 -36.03 6.35 -37.48
N ILE A 170 -35.87 7.61 -37.09
CA ILE A 170 -36.84 8.32 -36.23
C ILE A 170 -38.19 8.47 -36.94
N LEU A 171 -38.21 8.79 -38.24
CA LEU A 171 -39.43 8.86 -39.03
C LEU A 171 -40.11 7.49 -39.18
N ALA A 172 -39.33 6.44 -39.40
CA ALA A 172 -39.83 5.07 -39.47
C ALA A 172 -40.37 4.60 -38.11
N CYS A 173 -39.67 4.89 -37.01
CA CYS A 173 -40.13 4.61 -35.66
C CYS A 173 -41.38 5.43 -35.32
N GLY A 174 -41.45 6.70 -35.72
CA GLY A 174 -42.63 7.54 -35.54
C GLY A 174 -43.84 7.02 -36.32
N ALA A 175 -43.64 6.61 -37.58
CA ALA A 175 -44.68 5.98 -38.39
C ALA A 175 -45.11 4.62 -37.82
N PHE A 176 -44.16 3.81 -37.32
CA PHE A 176 -44.46 2.54 -36.67
C PHE A 176 -45.26 2.75 -35.38
N VAL A 177 -44.85 3.68 -34.51
CA VAL A 177 -45.61 4.01 -33.30
C VAL A 177 -47.00 4.54 -33.65
N PHE A 178 -47.13 5.41 -34.65
CA PHE A 178 -48.42 5.95 -35.09
C PHE A 178 -49.35 4.89 -35.71
N LEU A 179 -48.79 3.95 -36.47
CA LEU A 179 -49.56 2.84 -37.05
C LEU A 179 -49.91 1.79 -35.99
N SER A 180 -49.01 1.51 -35.03
CA SER A 180 -49.25 0.60 -33.91
C SER A 180 -50.12 1.22 -32.81
N SER A 181 -50.28 2.54 -32.77
CA SER A 181 -51.18 3.24 -31.84
C SER A 181 -52.59 3.43 -32.42
N ARG A 182 -52.89 2.90 -33.61
CA ARG A 182 -54.28 2.81 -34.07
C ARG A 182 -55.02 1.79 -33.21
N THR A 183 -55.73 2.29 -32.22
CA THR A 183 -56.65 1.49 -31.40
C THR A 183 -57.95 1.30 -32.18
N GLU A 184 -58.28 0.06 -32.53
CA GLU A 184 -59.64 -0.29 -32.93
C GLU A 184 -60.48 -0.54 -31.67
N GLU A 185 -61.71 -0.03 -31.65
CA GLU A 185 -62.63 -0.15 -30.51
C GLU A 185 -63.13 -1.60 -30.43
N THR A 186 -62.42 -2.42 -29.65
CA THR A 186 -62.79 -3.82 -29.38
C THR A 186 -63.72 -3.88 -28.17
N ILE A 187 -65.00 -4.14 -28.41
CA ILE A 187 -65.96 -4.44 -27.34
C ILE A 187 -65.74 -5.89 -26.90
N GLY A 188 -64.81 -6.09 -25.98
CA GLY A 188 -64.57 -7.36 -25.32
C GLY A 188 -65.66 -7.66 -24.28
N ARG A 189 -66.27 -8.85 -24.36
CA ARG A 189 -67.16 -9.36 -23.32
C ARG A 189 -66.34 -10.34 -22.48
N VAL A 190 -66.23 -10.12 -21.16
CA VAL A 190 -65.53 -11.03 -20.25
C VAL A 190 -66.19 -12.41 -20.35
N ALA A 191 -65.48 -13.38 -20.93
CA ALA A 191 -66.00 -14.72 -21.16
C ALA A 191 -66.02 -15.54 -19.87
N ASP A 192 -64.99 -15.36 -19.02
CA ASP A 192 -64.88 -15.96 -17.69
C ASP A 192 -63.88 -15.16 -16.83
N VAL A 193 -63.93 -15.33 -15.51
CA VAL A 193 -62.97 -14.75 -14.56
C VAL A 193 -62.47 -15.85 -13.64
N SER A 194 -61.17 -16.17 -13.71
CA SER A 194 -60.52 -17.09 -12.77
C SER A 194 -59.73 -16.31 -11.72
N TRP A 195 -59.95 -16.63 -10.44
CA TRP A 195 -59.15 -16.14 -9.33
C TRP A 195 -58.26 -17.28 -8.83
N GLU A 196 -56.96 -17.02 -8.74
CA GLU A 196 -56.02 -17.91 -8.09
C GLU A 196 -55.76 -17.36 -6.68
N ARG A 197 -55.96 -18.19 -5.65
CA ARG A 197 -55.71 -17.80 -4.25
C ARG A 197 -54.71 -18.74 -3.65
N THR A 198 -53.52 -18.20 -3.38
CA THR A 198 -52.53 -18.88 -2.56
C THR A 198 -52.75 -18.53 -1.08
N ILE A 199 -52.79 -19.56 -0.23
CA ILE A 199 -52.75 -19.42 1.23
C ILE A 199 -51.44 -20.01 1.73
N LEU A 200 -50.62 -19.19 2.39
CA LEU A 200 -49.43 -19.64 3.11
C LEU A 200 -49.85 -20.13 4.50
N ILE A 201 -49.47 -21.35 4.86
CA ILE A 201 -49.67 -21.90 6.19
C ILE A 201 -48.38 -21.67 6.97
N GLU A 202 -48.45 -20.85 8.01
CA GLU A 202 -47.33 -20.59 8.91
C GLU A 202 -47.35 -21.57 10.08
N GLY A 203 -46.19 -22.10 10.44
CA GLY A 203 -45.95 -22.93 11.62
C GLY A 203 -44.83 -22.32 12.45
N LEU A 204 -44.98 -22.38 13.78
CA LEU A 204 -43.91 -22.01 14.70
C LEU A 204 -42.85 -23.12 14.71
N GLY A 205 -41.60 -22.76 14.52
CA GLY A 205 -40.51 -23.72 14.62
C GLY A 205 -39.15 -23.06 14.86
N PRO A 206 -38.14 -23.88 15.17
CA PRO A 206 -36.78 -23.43 15.42
C PRO A 206 -36.12 -22.92 14.14
N VAL A 207 -35.63 -21.68 14.19
CA VAL A 207 -34.84 -21.06 13.12
C VAL A 207 -33.45 -20.78 13.65
N GLU A 208 -32.44 -21.25 12.92
CA GLU A 208 -31.03 -21.05 13.26
C GLU A 208 -30.50 -19.75 12.64
N TYR A 209 -29.79 -18.97 13.46
CA TYR A 209 -29.11 -17.73 13.12
C TYR A 209 -27.69 -17.74 13.68
N GLU A 210 -26.84 -16.79 13.28
CA GLU A 210 -25.52 -16.60 13.87
C GLU A 210 -25.34 -15.11 14.23
N THR A 211 -24.76 -14.83 15.40
CA THR A 211 -24.39 -13.48 15.83
C THR A 211 -23.31 -13.53 16.92
N TRP A 212 -22.82 -12.38 17.38
CA TRP A 212 -21.92 -12.28 18.53
C TRP A 212 -22.62 -12.76 19.81
N ALA A 213 -21.89 -13.46 20.68
CA ALA A 213 -22.46 -14.08 21.88
C ALA A 213 -23.22 -13.10 22.80
N ASP A 214 -22.76 -11.84 22.87
CA ASP A 214 -23.37 -10.76 23.65
C ASP A 214 -24.58 -10.09 22.97
N GLU A 215 -24.81 -10.37 21.69
CA GLU A 215 -25.91 -9.85 20.88
C GLU A 215 -27.02 -10.89 20.66
N ILE A 216 -26.89 -12.11 21.20
CA ILE A 216 -27.92 -13.15 21.12
C ILE A 216 -29.16 -12.71 21.91
N PRO A 217 -30.37 -12.79 21.33
CA PRO A 217 -31.62 -12.50 22.04
C PRO A 217 -31.81 -13.35 23.30
N VAL A 218 -32.53 -12.82 24.30
CA VAL A 218 -32.73 -13.50 25.60
C VAL A 218 -33.47 -14.84 25.47
N ASP A 219 -34.31 -14.98 24.45
CA ASP A 219 -35.06 -16.19 24.10
C ASP A 219 -34.31 -17.12 23.11
N GLY A 220 -33.12 -16.73 22.66
CA GLY A 220 -32.26 -17.53 21.81
C GLY A 220 -31.53 -18.64 22.58
N VAL A 221 -31.58 -19.87 22.06
CA VAL A 221 -30.80 -20.99 22.58
C VAL A 221 -29.47 -21.03 21.86
N VAL A 222 -28.38 -20.78 22.61
CA VAL A 222 -27.00 -20.77 22.07
C VAL A 222 -26.59 -22.17 21.61
N GLY A 223 -26.09 -22.24 20.38
CA GLY A 223 -25.55 -23.42 19.71
C GLY A 223 -24.02 -23.49 19.78
N VAL A 224 -23.38 -23.62 18.62
CA VAL A 224 -21.90 -23.76 18.52
C VAL A 224 -21.27 -22.38 18.39
N CYS A 225 -20.26 -22.12 19.23
CA CYS A 225 -19.46 -20.89 19.16
C CYS A 225 -18.09 -21.15 18.54
N ARG A 226 -17.61 -20.15 17.78
CA ARG A 226 -16.25 -20.11 17.22
C ARG A 226 -15.69 -18.70 17.41
N GLU A 227 -14.37 -18.60 17.60
CA GLU A 227 -13.72 -17.29 17.66
C GLU A 227 -13.63 -16.68 16.26
N GLU A 228 -14.16 -15.45 16.12
CA GLU A 228 -14.02 -14.63 14.91
C GLU A 228 -13.49 -13.25 15.25
N VAL A 229 -12.91 -12.57 14.25
CA VAL A 229 -12.41 -11.20 14.41
C VAL A 229 -13.59 -10.25 14.47
N ARG A 230 -13.87 -9.71 15.66
CA ARG A 230 -14.95 -8.72 15.86
C ARG A 230 -14.51 -7.31 15.46
N SER A 231 -13.27 -6.96 15.79
CA SER A 231 -12.73 -5.63 15.51
C SER A 231 -11.20 -5.63 15.43
N THR A 232 -10.65 -4.47 15.06
CA THR A 232 -9.21 -4.23 15.02
C THR A 232 -8.86 -3.08 15.94
N SER A 233 -7.79 -3.21 16.71
CA SER A 233 -7.27 -2.16 17.57
C SER A 233 -5.84 -1.74 17.17
N ALA A 234 -5.51 -0.48 17.48
CA ALA A 234 -4.14 0.01 17.37
C ALA A 234 -3.28 -0.38 18.59
N PHE A 235 -3.90 -0.83 19.69
CA PHE A 235 -3.22 -1.16 20.93
C PHE A 235 -3.59 -2.59 21.38
N PRO A 236 -2.77 -3.24 22.21
CA PRO A 236 -3.12 -4.55 22.76
C PRO A 236 -4.40 -4.47 23.59
N GLU A 237 -5.36 -5.34 23.28
CA GLU A 237 -6.63 -5.51 24.00
C GLU A 237 -6.78 -6.95 24.51
N PRO A 238 -7.68 -7.20 25.48
CA PRO A 238 -8.03 -8.57 25.87
C PRO A 238 -8.46 -9.40 24.67
N ASN A 239 -8.05 -10.66 24.64
CA ASN A 239 -8.32 -11.59 23.54
C ASN A 239 -7.94 -11.07 22.14
N SER A 240 -6.81 -10.35 22.04
CA SER A 240 -6.32 -9.86 20.76
C SER A 240 -5.04 -10.56 20.29
N GLN A 241 -4.91 -10.75 18.97
CA GLN A 241 -3.70 -11.24 18.33
C GLN A 241 -3.01 -10.12 17.57
N GLU A 242 -1.72 -9.93 17.82
CA GLU A 242 -0.91 -8.99 17.06
C GLU A 242 -0.59 -9.54 15.67
N VAL A 243 -0.92 -8.78 14.64
CA VAL A 243 -0.58 -9.05 13.25
C VAL A 243 0.15 -7.85 12.66
N CYS A 244 1.33 -8.10 12.09
CA CYS A 244 2.18 -7.03 11.56
C CYS A 244 2.38 -7.16 10.05
N GLY A 245 2.41 -6.01 9.37
CA GLY A 245 2.64 -5.91 7.91
C GLY A 245 4.09 -6.20 7.50
N THR A 246 4.46 -5.91 6.26
CA THR A 246 5.87 -6.04 5.82
C THR A 246 6.70 -4.87 6.39
N PRO A 247 7.84 -5.11 7.06
CA PRO A 247 8.71 -4.03 7.51
C PRO A 247 9.23 -3.19 6.34
N TYR A 248 9.38 -1.89 6.55
CA TYR A 248 9.88 -0.94 5.55
C TYR A 248 10.86 0.06 6.16
N THR A 249 11.76 0.57 5.32
CA THR A 249 12.82 1.49 5.72
C THR A 249 12.39 2.94 5.47
N ILE A 250 12.49 3.76 6.52
CA ILE A 250 12.28 5.21 6.47
C ILE A 250 13.64 5.90 6.53
N ASP A 251 13.86 6.89 5.66
CA ASP A 251 15.04 7.75 5.73
C ASP A 251 14.98 8.67 6.96
N THR A 252 15.97 8.59 7.85
CA THR A 252 16.08 9.49 9.02
C THR A 252 16.77 10.83 8.69
N GLY A 253 17.37 10.97 7.51
CA GLY A 253 18.17 12.11 7.08
C GLY A 253 19.64 12.02 7.51
N THR A 254 20.06 10.96 8.23
CA THR A 254 21.42 10.80 8.78
C THR A 254 22.35 9.90 7.96
N GLY A 255 21.78 9.19 6.97
CA GLY A 255 22.45 8.11 6.25
C GLY A 255 22.27 6.74 6.89
N ILE A 256 21.42 6.68 7.91
CA ILE A 256 20.91 5.46 8.54
C ILE A 256 19.40 5.45 8.40
N GLY A 257 18.83 4.34 7.96
CA GLY A 257 17.39 4.16 7.83
C GLY A 257 16.80 3.59 9.10
N GLU A 258 15.59 3.99 9.47
CA GLU A 258 14.80 3.34 10.50
C GLU A 258 13.91 2.28 9.86
N VAL A 259 14.07 1.03 10.25
CA VAL A 259 13.18 -0.05 9.83
C VAL A 259 12.00 -0.07 10.78
N VAL A 260 10.82 0.23 10.25
CA VAL A 260 9.57 0.19 11.00
C VAL A 260 8.62 -0.84 10.41
N GLN A 261 7.66 -1.26 11.21
CA GLN A 261 6.60 -2.16 10.80
C GLN A 261 5.30 -1.67 11.43
N ASP A 262 4.23 -1.63 10.64
CA ASP A 262 2.91 -1.26 11.11
C ASP A 262 2.17 -2.53 11.54
N CYS A 263 1.69 -2.54 12.78
CA CYS A 263 0.99 -3.66 13.40
C CYS A 263 -0.45 -3.26 13.77
N GLU A 264 -1.34 -4.24 13.77
CA GLU A 264 -2.70 -4.14 14.25
C GLU A 264 -3.02 -5.32 15.16
N TYR A 265 -3.93 -5.11 16.10
CA TYR A 265 -4.38 -6.13 17.03
C TYR A 265 -5.77 -6.59 16.58
N LEU A 266 -5.88 -7.82 16.11
CA LEU A 266 -7.17 -8.43 15.78
C LEU A 266 -7.84 -8.87 17.08
N VAL A 267 -8.95 -8.25 17.44
CA VAL A 267 -9.71 -8.55 18.67
C VAL A 267 -10.73 -9.64 18.37
N TYR A 268 -10.57 -10.78 19.02
CA TYR A 268 -11.45 -11.93 18.86
C TYR A 268 -12.59 -11.90 19.86
N ASP A 269 -13.75 -12.36 19.40
CA ASP A 269 -14.92 -12.57 20.25
C ASP A 269 -15.67 -13.82 19.79
N ASP A 270 -16.55 -14.33 20.64
CA ASP A 270 -17.33 -15.51 20.37
C ASP A 270 -18.46 -15.19 19.38
N TYR A 271 -18.39 -15.78 18.19
CA TYR A 271 -19.45 -15.77 17.20
C TYR A 271 -20.17 -17.11 17.25
N CYS A 272 -21.45 -17.09 17.63
CA CYS A 272 -22.21 -18.29 17.95
C CYS A 272 -23.41 -18.45 17.03
N SER A 273 -23.71 -19.71 16.66
CA SER A 273 -25.05 -20.03 16.18
C SER A 273 -26.03 -20.02 17.34
N TYR A 274 -27.29 -19.67 17.08
CA TYR A 274 -28.37 -19.73 18.05
C TYR A 274 -29.69 -20.06 17.35
N THR A 275 -30.64 -20.58 18.12
CA THR A 275 -31.97 -20.95 17.61
C THR A 275 -33.05 -20.18 18.35
N VAL A 276 -34.01 -19.61 17.62
CA VAL A 276 -35.23 -18.97 18.16
C VAL A 276 -36.47 -19.54 17.49
N GLU A 277 -37.59 -19.55 18.22
CA GLU A 277 -38.87 -19.99 17.70
C GLU A 277 -39.54 -18.85 16.92
N GLU A 278 -39.68 -19.02 15.61
CA GLU A 278 -40.29 -18.02 14.73
C GLU A 278 -41.34 -18.64 13.81
N TRP A 279 -42.27 -17.82 13.33
CA TRP A 279 -43.28 -18.25 12.36
C TRP A 279 -42.64 -18.37 10.99
N GLN A 280 -42.66 -19.57 10.42
CA GLN A 280 -42.20 -19.83 9.06
C GLN A 280 -43.31 -20.43 8.23
N VAL A 281 -43.31 -20.16 6.93
CA VAL A 281 -44.22 -20.84 5.99
C VAL A 281 -43.80 -22.30 5.91
N VAL A 282 -44.63 -23.19 6.42
CA VAL A 282 -44.39 -24.65 6.42
C VAL A 282 -45.11 -25.36 5.30
N ASP A 283 -46.16 -24.73 4.75
CA ASP A 283 -46.94 -25.29 3.65
C ASP A 283 -47.62 -24.18 2.83
N GLN A 284 -48.01 -24.50 1.60
CA GLN A 284 -48.71 -23.60 0.69
C GLN A 284 -49.85 -24.34 -0.01
N VAL A 285 -51.05 -23.78 0.05
CA VAL A 285 -52.24 -24.33 -0.64
C VAL A 285 -52.68 -23.37 -1.74
N SER A 286 -52.79 -23.87 -2.97
CA SER A 286 -53.25 -23.17 -4.18
C SER A 286 -54.61 -23.66 -4.65
#